data_AF-A0A0F9CZA3-F1
#
_entry.id   AF-A0A0F9CZA3-F1
#
_cell.length_a   1.000
_cell.length_b   1.000
_cell.length_c   1.000
_cell.angle_alpha   90.00
_cell.angle_beta   90.00
_cell.angle_gamma   90.00
#
_symmetry.space_group_name_H-M   'P 1'
#
loop_
_entity.id
_entity.type
_entity.pdbx_description
1 polymer ?
#
loop_
_entity_poly.entity_id
_entity_poly.type
_entity_poly.pdbx_seq_one_letter_code
_entity_poly.pdbx_strand_id
1 'polypeptide(L)'
;SASVDENYRRSVLHGCFPKHAANTPEQIKRLDRYMPLFEQFRRRVLCFEPDPIRVPAGARTKLYTVGKHYVAGIINTHIDEGDRIAYRGTPHAIFRVQRGCDVGKVGVMVPGDKKLRPVKFRFDGTFIFVPMRRYTNCAVVKLFVTRRTGRKIANRQFPNDIDFCGDPQSSFEALGSL
;
A
#
# COMPACT_ATOMS: atom_id res chain seq x y z
N SER A 1 13.05 13.59 -15.74
CA SER A 1 13.34 12.56 -14.72
C SER A 1 12.32 12.68 -13.59
N ALA A 2 11.92 11.57 -12.96
CA ALA A 2 11.00 11.58 -11.81
C ALA A 2 11.65 12.24 -10.59
N SER A 3 10.86 12.93 -9.75
CA SER A 3 11.36 13.56 -8.52
C SER A 3 11.83 12.47 -7.52
N VAL A 4 12.70 12.84 -6.58
CA VAL A 4 13.13 11.91 -5.51
C VAL A 4 11.94 11.45 -4.68
N ASP A 5 10.98 12.34 -4.42
CA ASP A 5 9.74 12.01 -3.70
C ASP A 5 8.87 11.02 -4.51
N GLU A 6 8.72 11.23 -5.82
CA GLU A 6 8.00 10.30 -6.69
C GLU A 6 8.66 8.92 -6.67
N ASN A 7 9.99 8.84 -6.71
CA ASN A 7 10.69 7.56 -6.67
C ASN A 7 10.51 6.85 -5.32
N TYR A 8 10.50 7.55 -4.18
CA TYR A 8 10.15 6.94 -2.89
C TYR A 8 8.71 6.43 -2.86
N ARG A 9 7.76 7.19 -3.40
CA ARG A 9 6.38 6.72 -3.59
C ARG A 9 6.32 5.47 -4.45
N ARG A 10 7.01 5.43 -5.58
CA ARG A 10 7.10 4.24 -6.43
C ARG A 10 7.69 3.05 -5.68
N SER A 11 8.71 3.25 -4.85
CA SER A 11 9.23 2.17 -3.99
C SER A 11 8.15 1.62 -3.06
N VAL A 12 7.32 2.48 -2.45
CA VAL A 12 6.17 2.05 -1.63
C VAL A 12 5.15 1.27 -2.45
N LEU A 13 4.80 1.76 -3.66
CA LEU A 13 3.87 1.09 -4.57
C LEU A 13 4.35 -0.33 -4.91
N HIS A 14 5.65 -0.50 -5.12
CA HIS A 14 6.24 -1.77 -5.53
C HIS A 14 6.67 -2.66 -4.35
N GLY A 15 6.56 -2.16 -3.11
CA GLY A 15 7.01 -2.88 -1.92
C GLY A 15 8.53 -3.13 -1.90
N CYS A 16 9.31 -2.33 -2.62
CA CYS A 16 10.76 -2.45 -2.69
C CYS A 16 11.46 -1.39 -1.83
N PHE A 17 12.66 -1.71 -1.37
CA PHE A 17 13.50 -0.74 -0.68
C PHE A 17 14.21 0.14 -1.74
N PRO A 18 14.31 1.46 -1.50
CA PRO A 18 15.14 2.32 -2.33
C PRO A 18 16.60 1.87 -2.25
N LYS A 19 17.22 1.57 -3.39
CA LYS A 19 18.62 1.12 -3.47
C LYS A 19 19.64 2.26 -3.61
N HIS A 20 19.21 3.51 -3.73
CA HIS A 20 20.13 4.64 -3.83
C HIS A 20 20.58 5.10 -2.43
N ALA A 21 21.85 5.50 -2.33
CA ALA A 21 22.35 6.17 -1.13
C ALA A 21 21.74 7.59 -1.05
N ALA A 22 21.10 7.89 0.07
CA ALA A 22 20.70 9.26 0.39
C ALA A 22 21.96 10.04 0.81
N ASN A 23 22.38 11.00 -0.01
CA ASN A 23 23.70 11.64 0.11
C ASN A 23 23.62 13.08 0.66
N THR A 24 22.41 13.60 0.91
CA THR A 24 22.17 14.93 1.46
C THR A 24 21.27 14.86 2.70
N PRO A 25 21.38 15.79 3.67
CA PRO A 25 20.52 15.81 4.85
C PRO A 25 19.02 15.79 4.51
N GLU A 26 18.61 16.48 3.45
CA GLU A 26 17.22 16.54 2.98
C GLU A 26 16.75 15.17 2.46
N GLN A 27 17.61 14.45 1.72
CA GLN A 27 17.30 13.10 1.24
C GLN A 27 17.23 12.10 2.39
N ILE A 28 18.13 12.20 3.38
CA ILE A 28 18.11 11.34 4.57
C ILE A 28 16.81 11.57 5.36
N LYS A 29 16.45 12.83 5.62
CA LYS A 29 15.20 13.18 6.30
C LYS A 29 13.97 12.69 5.54
N ARG A 30 14.00 12.71 4.22
CA ARG A 30 12.92 12.16 3.38
C ARG A 30 12.90 10.63 3.47
N LEU A 31 14.03 9.96 3.36
CA LEU A 31 14.15 8.52 3.53
C LEU A 31 13.59 8.07 4.89
N ASP A 32 13.96 8.73 5.98
CA ASP A 32 13.48 8.44 7.35
C ASP A 32 11.96 8.60 7.51
N ARG A 33 11.36 9.46 6.68
CA ARG A 33 9.91 9.65 6.64
C ARG A 33 9.19 8.49 5.95
N TYR A 34 9.80 7.91 4.91
CA TYR A 34 9.24 6.82 4.14
C TYR A 34 9.63 5.42 4.67
N MET A 35 10.74 5.31 5.41
CA MET A 35 11.27 4.03 5.89
C MET A 35 10.23 3.14 6.59
N PRO A 36 9.40 3.65 7.52
CA PRO A 36 8.38 2.83 8.19
C PRO A 36 7.35 2.20 7.22
N LEU A 37 7.12 2.84 6.07
CA LEU A 37 6.22 2.33 5.03
C LEU A 37 6.85 1.12 4.33
N PHE A 38 8.14 1.20 3.97
CA PHE A 38 8.88 0.08 3.37
C PHE A 38 8.94 -1.14 4.29
N GLU A 39 9.13 -0.92 5.59
CA GLU A 39 9.18 -1.98 6.59
C GLU A 39 7.89 -2.84 6.64
N GLN A 40 6.76 -2.31 6.18
CA GLN A 40 5.51 -3.09 6.12
C GLN A 40 5.57 -4.24 5.10
N PHE A 41 6.45 -4.14 4.11
CA PHE A 41 6.67 -5.14 3.07
C PHE A 41 7.83 -6.09 3.36
N ARG A 42 8.51 -5.98 4.51
CA ARG A 42 9.75 -6.71 4.86
C ARG A 42 9.59 -8.24 4.77
N ARG A 43 9.76 -8.79 3.55
CA ARG A 43 9.83 -10.21 3.16
C ARG A 43 10.58 -10.34 1.84
N ARG A 44 11.15 -11.52 1.58
CA ARG A 44 11.92 -11.83 0.35
C ARG A 44 11.07 -12.07 -0.89
N VAL A 45 9.79 -12.42 -0.72
CA VAL A 45 8.88 -12.73 -1.83
C VAL A 45 7.56 -12.04 -1.55
N LEU A 46 7.10 -11.23 -2.50
CA LEU A 46 5.77 -10.64 -2.51
C LEU A 46 4.94 -11.35 -3.57
N CYS A 47 3.77 -11.86 -3.18
CA CYS A 47 2.80 -12.40 -4.13
C CYS A 47 1.80 -11.30 -4.47
N PHE A 48 1.77 -10.88 -5.73
CA PHE A 48 0.85 -9.86 -6.21
C PHE A 48 -0.58 -10.42 -6.23
N GLU A 49 -1.52 -9.64 -5.72
CA GLU A 49 -2.95 -9.97 -5.74
C GLU A 49 -3.61 -9.27 -6.94
N PRO A 50 -4.08 -10.01 -7.96
CA PRO A 50 -4.70 -9.43 -9.16
C PRO A 50 -6.14 -8.97 -8.94
N ASP A 51 -6.70 -9.25 -7.77
CA ASP A 51 -8.10 -8.99 -7.45
C ASP A 51 -8.46 -7.49 -7.52
N PRO A 52 -9.75 -7.13 -7.69
CA PRO A 52 -10.18 -5.75 -7.82
C PRO A 52 -9.82 -4.89 -6.60
N ILE A 53 -9.08 -3.81 -6.85
CA ILE A 53 -8.79 -2.77 -5.86
C ILE A 53 -9.34 -1.44 -6.38
N ARG A 54 -10.07 -0.71 -5.54
CA ARG A 54 -10.42 0.70 -5.80
C ARG A 54 -9.68 1.58 -4.82
N VAL A 55 -9.07 2.64 -5.33
CA VAL A 55 -8.32 3.63 -4.55
C VAL A 55 -8.78 5.04 -4.90
N PRO A 56 -8.38 6.06 -4.12
CA PRO A 56 -8.77 7.44 -4.41
C PRO A 56 -8.41 7.86 -5.83
N ALA A 57 -9.19 8.78 -6.41
CA ALA A 57 -8.99 9.24 -7.78
C ALA A 57 -7.56 9.77 -8.00
N GLY A 58 -6.95 9.39 -9.12
CA GLY A 58 -5.56 9.72 -9.46
C GLY A 58 -4.50 8.87 -8.74
N ALA A 59 -4.90 8.01 -7.80
CA ALA A 59 -3.99 7.08 -7.14
C ALA A 59 -3.84 5.75 -7.91
N ARG A 60 -2.68 5.14 -7.74
CA ARG A 60 -2.29 3.81 -8.20
C ARG A 60 -2.03 2.94 -6.98
N THR A 61 -2.24 1.64 -7.13
CA THR A 61 -2.10 0.69 -6.04
C THR A 61 -1.57 -0.65 -6.53
N LYS A 62 -0.85 -1.34 -5.65
CA LYS A 62 -0.58 -2.77 -5.75
C LYS A 62 -0.79 -3.39 -4.38
N LEU A 63 -1.35 -4.59 -4.39
CA LEU A 63 -1.61 -5.37 -3.20
C LEU A 63 -0.74 -6.61 -3.22
N TYR A 64 -0.20 -6.93 -2.05
CA TYR A 64 0.70 -8.05 -1.89
C TYR A 64 0.32 -8.89 -0.69
N THR A 65 0.46 -10.20 -0.83
CA THR A 65 0.51 -11.11 0.31
C THR A 65 1.89 -11.04 0.97
N VAL A 66 1.92 -10.50 2.19
CA VAL A 66 3.11 -10.40 3.06
C VAL A 66 2.93 -11.39 4.21
N GLY A 67 3.19 -12.65 3.90
CA GLY A 67 2.98 -13.77 4.81
C GLY A 67 1.54 -14.18 4.94
N LYS A 68 0.99 -14.06 6.14
CA LYS A 68 -0.43 -14.31 6.36
C LYS A 68 -1.30 -13.06 6.18
N HIS A 69 -0.70 -11.91 5.91
CA HIS A 69 -1.38 -10.61 5.86
C HIS A 69 -1.32 -10.04 4.44
N TYR A 70 -2.20 -9.10 4.15
CA TYR A 70 -2.13 -8.33 2.91
C TYR A 70 -1.60 -6.93 3.17
N VAL A 71 -0.78 -6.41 2.27
CA VAL A 71 -0.20 -5.06 2.36
C VAL A 71 -0.30 -4.40 0.99
N ALA A 72 -0.88 -3.21 0.94
CA ALA A 72 -0.98 -2.40 -0.27
C ALA A 72 -0.20 -1.11 -0.14
N GLY A 73 0.56 -0.78 -1.18
CA GLY A 73 1.11 0.55 -1.40
C GLY A 73 0.15 1.34 -2.29
N ILE A 74 -0.30 2.52 -1.83
CA ILE A 74 -1.23 3.38 -2.55
C ILE A 74 -0.56 4.74 -2.75
N ILE A 75 -0.33 5.13 -4.00
CA ILE A 75 0.38 6.37 -4.33
C ILE A 75 -0.36 7.17 -5.38
N ASN A 76 -0.28 8.49 -5.32
CA ASN A 76 -0.64 9.36 -6.43
C ASN A 76 0.67 9.83 -7.06
N THR A 77 0.90 9.56 -8.36
CA THR A 77 2.15 9.94 -9.05
C THR A 77 2.19 11.40 -9.49
N HIS A 78 1.07 12.11 -9.41
CA HIS A 78 0.93 13.49 -9.89
C HIS A 78 0.89 14.53 -8.76
N ILE A 79 1.10 14.12 -7.50
CA ILE A 79 1.04 14.98 -6.32
C ILE A 79 2.34 14.82 -5.54
N ASP A 80 3.18 15.84 -5.59
CA ASP A 80 4.45 15.90 -4.88
C ASP A 80 4.27 16.37 -3.43
N GLU A 81 5.35 16.26 -2.65
CA GLU A 81 5.41 16.77 -1.29
C GLU A 81 5.19 18.30 -1.27
N GLY A 82 4.19 18.77 -0.54
CA GLY A 82 3.86 20.21 -0.40
C GLY A 82 2.62 20.63 -1.19
N ASP A 83 2.20 19.82 -2.16
CA ASP A 83 0.96 20.07 -2.90
C ASP A 83 -0.27 20.00 -1.99
N ARG A 84 -1.19 20.94 -2.18
CA ARG A 84 -2.45 20.98 -1.44
C ARG A 84 -3.51 20.21 -2.20
N ILE A 85 -3.99 19.15 -1.56
CA ILE A 85 -5.05 18.30 -2.07
C ILE A 85 -6.20 18.32 -1.07
N ALA A 86 -7.41 18.57 -1.57
CA ALA A 86 -8.64 18.47 -0.82
C ALA A 86 -9.55 17.42 -1.45
N TYR A 87 -9.91 16.40 -0.68
CA TYR A 87 -10.95 15.45 -1.06
C TYR A 87 -12.30 15.95 -0.56
N ARG A 88 -13.37 15.75 -1.34
CA ARG A 88 -14.76 16.09 -0.97
C ARG A 88 -15.28 15.31 0.27
N GLY A 89 -14.50 14.36 0.78
CA GLY A 89 -14.76 13.57 1.98
C GLY A 89 -13.57 12.68 2.33
N THR A 90 -13.71 11.78 3.31
CA THR A 90 -12.63 10.82 3.62
C THR A 90 -12.46 9.85 2.45
N PRO A 91 -11.28 9.81 1.81
CA PRO A 91 -11.02 8.83 0.75
C PRO A 91 -11.07 7.40 1.32
N HIS A 92 -11.45 6.44 0.49
CA HIS A 92 -11.49 5.03 0.85
C HIS A 92 -10.63 4.21 -0.11
N ALA A 93 -9.94 3.21 0.44
CA ALA A 93 -9.44 2.09 -0.33
C ALA A 93 -10.38 0.89 -0.15
N ILE A 94 -10.69 0.21 -1.24
CA ILE A 94 -11.60 -0.92 -1.27
C ILE A 94 -10.83 -2.12 -1.81
N PHE A 95 -10.79 -3.19 -1.02
CA PHE A 95 -10.06 -4.41 -1.36
C PHE A 95 -11.04 -5.58 -1.45
N ARG A 96 -10.87 -6.40 -2.49
CA ARG A 96 -11.33 -7.78 -2.51
C ARG A 96 -10.10 -8.67 -2.33
N VAL A 97 -10.14 -9.58 -1.36
CA VAL A 97 -9.04 -10.52 -1.09
C VAL A 97 -9.62 -11.86 -0.67
N GLN A 98 -8.93 -12.95 -1.03
CA GLN A 98 -9.38 -14.32 -0.77
C GLN A 98 -9.76 -14.55 0.70
N ARG A 99 -8.95 -14.03 1.62
CA ARG A 99 -9.16 -14.18 3.07
C ARG A 99 -9.78 -12.94 3.70
N GLY A 100 -10.64 -12.23 2.96
CA GLY A 100 -11.23 -10.96 3.40
C GLY A 100 -12.08 -11.10 4.67
N CYS A 101 -12.78 -12.23 4.79
CA CYS A 101 -13.55 -12.56 5.99
C CYS A 101 -12.66 -12.70 7.22
N ASP A 102 -11.46 -13.27 7.09
CA ASP A 102 -10.51 -13.49 8.19
C ASP A 102 -9.83 -12.20 8.66
N VAL A 103 -9.98 -11.08 7.95
CA VAL A 103 -9.38 -9.80 8.34
C VAL A 103 -10.08 -9.28 9.59
N GLY A 104 -9.35 -9.24 10.70
CA GLY A 104 -9.86 -8.76 11.99
C GLY A 104 -9.42 -7.34 12.33
N LYS A 105 -8.32 -6.85 11.75
CA LYS A 105 -7.79 -5.50 11.99
C LYS A 105 -7.25 -4.92 10.69
N VAL A 106 -7.33 -3.60 10.55
CA VAL A 106 -6.72 -2.85 9.44
C VAL A 106 -5.88 -1.71 10.00
N GLY A 107 -4.67 -1.55 9.46
CA GLY A 107 -3.79 -0.44 9.75
C GLY A 107 -3.57 0.43 8.51
N VAL A 108 -3.46 1.75 8.71
CA VAL A 108 -3.05 2.70 7.67
C VAL A 108 -1.84 3.48 8.17
N MET A 109 -0.88 3.71 7.28
CA MET A 109 0.32 4.48 7.54
C MET A 109 0.54 5.45 6.38
N VAL A 110 0.85 6.71 6.68
CA VAL A 110 1.26 7.73 5.69
C VAL A 110 2.70 8.17 5.97
N PRO A 111 3.42 8.81 5.03
CA PRO A 111 4.78 9.28 5.26
C PRO A 111 4.89 10.09 6.57
N GLY A 112 5.83 9.70 7.43
CA GLY A 112 6.08 10.33 8.73
C GLY A 112 5.45 9.63 9.93
N ASP A 113 4.44 8.77 9.71
CA ASP A 113 3.95 7.89 10.76
C ASP A 113 5.04 6.88 11.15
N LYS A 114 5.25 6.67 12.46
CA LYS A 114 6.22 5.68 12.98
C LYS A 114 5.60 4.30 13.25
N LYS A 115 4.27 4.23 13.31
CA LYS A 115 3.50 3.00 13.57
C LYS A 115 2.22 3.00 12.76
N LEU A 116 1.71 1.82 12.40
CA LEU A 116 0.42 1.68 11.73
C LEU A 116 -0.69 2.21 12.64
N ARG A 117 -1.48 3.17 12.15
CA ARG A 117 -2.69 3.60 12.86
C ARG A 117 -3.80 2.59 12.62
N PRO A 118 -4.42 2.04 13.68
CA PRO A 118 -5.59 1.20 13.52
C PRO A 118 -6.75 2.04 12.97
N VAL A 119 -7.50 1.47 12.03
CA VAL A 119 -8.71 2.10 11.50
C VAL A 119 -9.89 1.14 11.58
N LYS A 120 -11.07 1.69 11.88
CA LYS A 120 -12.33 0.95 11.75
C LYS A 120 -12.64 0.79 10.26
N PHE A 121 -12.84 -0.44 9.82
CA PHE A 121 -13.13 -0.78 8.44
C PHE A 121 -14.48 -1.49 8.36
N ARG A 122 -15.12 -1.43 7.19
CA ARG A 122 -16.37 -2.16 6.90
C ARG A 122 -16.06 -3.39 6.04
N PHE A 123 -16.75 -4.48 6.30
CA PHE A 123 -16.77 -5.66 5.42
C PHE A 123 -18.22 -5.98 5.08
N ASP A 124 -18.54 -6.11 3.79
CA ASP A 124 -19.91 -6.38 3.30
C ASP A 124 -20.15 -7.84 2.87
N GLY A 125 -19.19 -8.73 3.15
CA GLY A 125 -19.20 -10.12 2.68
C GLY A 125 -18.30 -10.36 1.47
N THR A 126 -17.90 -9.32 0.73
CA THR A 126 -16.97 -9.42 -0.41
C THR A 126 -15.82 -8.40 -0.30
N PHE A 127 -16.15 -7.15 0.01
CA PHE A 127 -15.22 -6.03 -0.03
C PHE A 127 -14.90 -5.51 1.37
N ILE A 128 -13.63 -5.16 1.56
CA ILE A 128 -13.12 -4.46 2.73
C ILE A 128 -12.99 -2.97 2.37
N PHE A 129 -13.76 -2.13 3.04
CA PHE A 129 -13.72 -0.67 2.88
C PHE A 129 -12.87 -0.07 3.99
N VAL A 130 -11.75 0.53 3.61
CA VAL A 130 -10.76 1.11 4.51
C VAL A 130 -10.77 2.64 4.38
N PRO A 131 -11.17 3.38 5.42
CA PRO A 131 -11.08 4.84 5.39
C PRO A 131 -9.63 5.30 5.53
N MET A 132 -9.19 6.15 4.61
CA MET A 132 -7.82 6.66 4.51
C MET A 132 -7.72 8.10 5.04
N ARG A 133 -8.07 8.31 6.31
CA ARG A 133 -7.96 9.64 6.94
C ARG A 133 -6.50 10.11 6.91
N ARG A 134 -6.26 11.34 6.46
CA ARG A 134 -4.92 11.97 6.26
C ARG A 134 -4.16 11.49 5.01
N TYR A 135 -4.77 10.73 4.12
CA TYR A 135 -4.15 10.43 2.84
C TYR A 135 -4.03 11.69 1.99
N THR A 136 -2.83 11.92 1.46
CA THR A 136 -2.50 13.00 0.53
C THR A 136 -2.03 12.40 -0.79
N ASN A 137 -0.83 11.81 -0.80
CA ASN A 137 -0.21 11.27 -2.01
C ASN A 137 0.39 9.87 -1.82
N CYS A 138 0.58 9.40 -0.59
CA CYS A 138 1.17 8.10 -0.30
C CYS A 138 0.59 7.50 0.97
N ALA A 139 0.32 6.19 0.93
CA ALA A 139 -0.03 5.42 2.10
C ALA A 139 0.32 3.94 1.92
N VAL A 140 0.49 3.26 3.06
CA VAL A 140 0.42 1.82 3.16
C VAL A 140 -0.85 1.43 3.91
N VAL A 141 -1.58 0.45 3.38
CA VAL A 141 -2.70 -0.20 4.05
C VAL A 141 -2.33 -1.64 4.34
N LYS A 142 -2.50 -2.09 5.59
CA LYS A 142 -2.23 -3.47 6.01
C LYS A 142 -3.49 -4.14 6.54
N LEU A 143 -3.87 -5.26 5.94
CA LEU A 143 -5.01 -6.08 6.33
C LEU A 143 -4.50 -7.26 7.18
N PHE A 144 -4.80 -7.21 8.48
CA PHE A 144 -4.39 -8.24 9.42
C PHE A 144 -5.42 -9.36 9.46
N VAL A 145 -5.09 -10.44 8.77
CA VAL A 145 -5.77 -11.74 8.86
C VAL A 145 -5.55 -12.38 10.23
N THR A 146 -6.63 -12.58 10.99
CA THR A 146 -6.62 -13.13 12.36
C THR A 146 -7.40 -14.44 12.50
N ARG A 147 -8.07 -14.94 11.43
CA ARG A 147 -8.81 -16.23 11.38
C ARG A 147 -10.00 -16.37 12.36
N ARG A 148 -10.33 -15.34 13.16
CA ARG A 148 -11.35 -15.41 14.23
C ARG A 148 -12.34 -14.25 14.17
N THR A 149 -13.02 -14.07 13.03
CA THR A 149 -13.98 -12.97 12.87
C THR A 149 -15.43 -13.45 12.77
N GLY A 150 -15.68 -14.72 12.42
CA GLY A 150 -17.03 -15.29 12.25
C GLY A 150 -17.86 -14.63 11.15
N ARG A 151 -17.24 -13.84 10.26
CA ARG A 151 -17.96 -13.06 9.24
C ARG A 151 -18.39 -13.95 8.07
N LYS A 152 -19.67 -13.85 7.70
CA LYS A 152 -20.22 -14.56 6.52
C LYS A 152 -19.55 -14.08 5.24
N ILE A 153 -19.17 -15.02 4.38
CA ILE A 153 -18.60 -14.76 3.05
C ILE A 153 -19.77 -14.74 2.05
N ALA A 154 -19.76 -13.80 1.11
CA ALA A 154 -20.70 -13.85 -0.01
C ALA A 154 -20.36 -15.03 -0.93
N ASN A 155 -21.36 -15.68 -1.52
CA ASN A 155 -21.22 -16.91 -2.33
C ASN A 155 -20.49 -16.73 -3.69
N ARG A 156 -19.70 -15.69 -3.87
CA ARG A 156 -18.95 -15.45 -5.12
C ARG A 156 -17.57 -16.08 -5.03
N GLN A 157 -17.33 -17.10 -5.86
CA GLN A 157 -16.01 -17.71 -6.00
C GLN A 157 -14.96 -16.67 -6.39
N PHE A 158 -13.77 -16.82 -5.82
CA PHE A 158 -12.56 -16.14 -6.28
C PHE A 158 -12.06 -16.89 -7.53
N PRO A 159 -11.71 -16.20 -8.63
CA PRO A 159 -11.00 -16.84 -9.73
C PRO A 159 -9.68 -17.41 -9.19
N ASN A 160 -9.42 -18.69 -9.42
CA ASN A 160 -8.18 -19.35 -9.01
C ASN A 160 -7.06 -19.09 -10.02
N ASP A 161 -6.81 -17.85 -10.41
CA ASP A 161 -5.84 -17.62 -11.49
C ASP A 161 -4.94 -16.43 -11.20
N ILE A 162 -3.64 -16.78 -11.19
CA ILE A 162 -2.45 -15.94 -11.26
C ILE A 162 -1.88 -15.48 -9.89
N ASP A 163 -1.04 -16.34 -9.30
CA ASP A 163 -0.02 -15.96 -8.32
C ASP A 163 1.25 -15.49 -9.05
N PHE A 164 1.43 -14.18 -9.24
CA PHE A 164 2.74 -13.62 -9.63
C PHE A 164 3.53 -13.30 -8.35
N CYS A 165 4.28 -14.29 -7.86
CA CYS A 165 5.20 -14.13 -6.74
C CYS A 165 6.61 -13.81 -7.24
N GLY A 166 7.22 -12.75 -6.71
CA GLY A 166 8.59 -12.35 -7.06
C GLY A 166 9.20 -11.40 -6.05
N ASP A 167 10.52 -11.21 -6.14
CA ASP A 167 11.23 -10.17 -5.40
C ASP A 167 11.12 -8.84 -6.17
N PRO A 168 10.49 -7.79 -5.61
CA PRO A 168 10.34 -6.54 -6.34
C PRO A 168 11.67 -5.81 -6.52
N GLN A 169 12.04 -5.54 -7.78
CA GLN A 169 13.18 -4.70 -8.12
C GLN A 169 12.96 -3.24 -7.72
N SER A 170 14.06 -2.51 -7.50
CA SER A 170 14.02 -1.14 -6.98
C SER A 170 13.42 -0.19 -8.01
N SER A 171 12.55 0.73 -7.58
CA SER A 171 11.98 1.72 -8.50
C SER A 171 13.00 2.75 -9.00
N PHE A 172 14.22 2.76 -8.45
CA PHE A 172 15.32 3.63 -8.86
C PHE A 172 16.19 3.02 -9.98
N GLU A 173 16.03 1.72 -10.29
CA GLU A 173 16.83 1.03 -11.32
C GLU A 173 16.41 1.42 -12.76
N ALA A 174 15.32 2.18 -12.93
CA ALA A 174 14.85 2.71 -14.22
C ALA A 174 15.41 4.11 -14.58
N LEU A 175 16.48 4.57 -13.92
CA LEU A 175 17.11 5.87 -14.19
C LEU A 175 18.31 5.79 -15.17
N GLY A 176 18.71 4.58 -15.59
CA GLY A 176 19.86 4.35 -16.48
C GLY A 176 19.52 4.21 -17.97
N SER A 177 18.27 4.43 -18.35
CA SER A 177 17.84 4.46 -19.76
C SER A 177 17.09 5.76 -20.07
N LEU A 178 17.85 6.85 -20.10
CA LEU A 178 17.52 8.09 -20.82
C LEU A 178 18.72 8.45 -21.68
#